data_AF-A0A2V5K5J0-F1
#
_entry.id   AF-A0A2V5K5J0-F1
#
_cell.length_a   1.000
_cell.length_b   1.000
_cell.length_c   1.000
_cell.angle_alpha   90.00
_cell.angle_beta   90.00
_cell.angle_gamma   90.00
#
_symmetry.space_group_name_H-M   'P 1'
#
loop_
_entity.id
_entity.type
_entity.pdbx_description
1 polymer ?
#
loop_
_entity_poly.entity_id
_entity_poly.type
_entity_poly.pdbx_seq_one_letter_code
_entity_poly.pdbx_strand_id
1 'polypeptide(L)'
;MLELEGTKWIVWVGAGALAVSLLALVGLYRCRREDEPLLGPKLLGCLALGAFSIAAGDFRFPLGFAAFALLFFRLKRIRRAKLGAAVLGLCLLMLYGISPSIENRLFERDRSIAMTDTRMGRFDFESHWGDVTAAFAVSGDARLEKFEMSYEANGKLLTLAHEWLDRRPEGGFVYYRARLDPDDAEVVVSRSRLDGPWMQYDRSVPMSRFARMLHEADWSRLRPAGGPAPYYYYSLKADGSSVNYAIKDASKFAVSGDKLQPIDNASLPVQGYWILACGALTAQGPSSVGCDAWADFLFDSSFGNP
;
A
#
# COMPACT_ATOMS: atom_id res chain seq x y z
N MET A 1 2.06 5.18 -13.98
CA MET A 1 1.25 6.39 -14.29
C MET A 1 1.01 7.28 -13.06
N LEU A 2 0.88 6.74 -11.84
CA LEU A 2 0.74 7.53 -10.60
C LEU A 2 2.05 8.15 -10.07
N GLU A 3 3.22 7.54 -10.30
CA GLU A 3 4.51 8.22 -10.02
C GLU A 3 4.64 9.51 -10.85
N LEU A 4 4.20 9.48 -12.11
CA LEU A 4 4.13 10.68 -12.96
C LEU A 4 3.17 11.75 -12.40
N GLU A 5 2.14 11.38 -11.63
CA GLU A 5 1.24 12.36 -10.99
C GLU A 5 1.84 12.94 -9.71
N GLY A 6 2.53 12.13 -8.90
CA GLY A 6 3.26 12.60 -7.71
C GLY A 6 4.35 13.61 -8.09
N THR A 7 5.18 13.28 -9.09
CA THR A 7 6.24 14.19 -9.57
C THR A 7 5.67 15.45 -10.22
N LYS A 8 4.56 15.34 -10.97
CA LYS A 8 3.86 16.52 -11.52
C LYS A 8 3.35 17.43 -10.41
N TRP A 9 2.73 16.88 -9.36
CA TRP A 9 2.22 17.68 -8.25
C TRP A 9 3.34 18.43 -7.52
N ILE A 10 4.49 17.80 -7.26
CA ILE A 10 5.65 18.47 -6.66
C ILE A 10 6.13 19.63 -7.52
N VAL A 11 6.18 19.45 -8.84
CA VAL A 11 6.54 20.51 -9.79
C VAL A 11 5.52 21.65 -9.76
N TRP A 12 4.22 21.35 -9.73
CA TRP A 12 3.16 22.36 -9.67
C TRP A 12 3.11 23.11 -8.34
N VAL A 13 3.30 22.42 -7.22
CA VAL A 13 3.39 23.04 -5.89
C VAL A 13 4.63 23.91 -5.78
N GLY A 14 5.78 23.43 -6.28
CA GLY A 14 7.02 24.21 -6.34
C GLY A 14 6.87 25.46 -7.20
N ALA A 15 6.30 25.32 -8.41
CA ALA A 15 6.02 26.44 -9.30
C ALA A 15 5.03 27.44 -8.69
N GLY A 16 3.97 26.96 -8.05
CA GLY A 16 2.99 27.79 -7.35
C GLY A 16 3.60 28.55 -6.18
N ALA A 17 4.38 27.87 -5.33
CA ALA A 17 5.08 28.49 -4.21
C ALA A 17 6.07 29.56 -4.69
N LEU A 18 6.78 29.32 -5.80
CA LEU A 18 7.69 30.27 -6.41
C LEU A 18 6.94 31.50 -6.95
N ALA A 19 5.83 31.30 -7.67
CA ALA A 19 4.99 32.39 -8.18
C ALA A 19 4.41 33.25 -7.04
N VAL A 20 3.88 32.63 -5.99
CA VAL A 20 3.38 33.34 -4.79
C VAL A 20 4.50 34.12 -4.12
N SER A 21 5.70 33.54 -4.02
CA SER A 21 6.86 34.20 -3.42
C SER A 21 7.31 35.41 -4.23
N LEU A 22 7.32 35.32 -5.56
CA LEU A 22 7.62 36.45 -6.44
C LEU A 22 6.56 37.56 -6.31
N LEU A 23 5.27 37.21 -6.29
CA LEU A 23 4.19 38.18 -6.09
C LEU A 23 4.29 38.87 -4.72
N ALA A 24 4.58 38.10 -3.66
CA ALA A 24 4.80 38.65 -2.33
C ALA A 24 6.01 39.58 -2.28
N LEU A 25 7.12 39.23 -2.93
CA LEU A 25 8.29 40.11 -3.06
C LEU A 25 7.97 41.40 -3.84
N VAL A 26 7.22 41.30 -4.95
CA VAL A 26 6.77 42.47 -5.71
C VAL A 26 5.86 43.34 -4.87
N GLY A 27 4.95 42.75 -4.09
CA GLY A 27 4.11 43.46 -3.12
C GLY A 27 4.94 44.19 -2.06
N LEU A 28 5.89 43.50 -1.44
CA LEU A 28 6.82 44.08 -0.45
C LEU A 28 7.66 45.21 -1.06
N TYR A 29 8.08 45.08 -2.32
CA TYR A 29 8.82 46.10 -3.06
C TYR A 29 7.94 47.32 -3.38
N ARG A 30 6.69 47.11 -3.81
CA ARG A 30 5.73 48.18 -4.13
C ARG A 30 5.25 48.93 -2.90
N CYS A 31 5.17 48.29 -1.74
CA CYS A 31 4.84 48.93 -0.47
C CYS A 31 5.98 49.75 0.16
N ARG A 32 6.99 50.15 -0.63
CA ARG A 32 8.10 50.99 -0.15
C ARG A 32 7.57 52.34 0.34
N ARG A 33 7.91 52.69 1.58
CA ARG A 33 7.68 54.03 2.17
C ARG A 33 8.94 54.90 2.16
N GLU A 34 10.11 54.31 1.90
CA GLU A 34 11.41 54.98 1.90
C GLU A 34 12.20 54.56 0.65
N ASP A 35 12.87 55.51 0.00
CA ASP A 35 13.76 55.26 -1.13
C ASP A 35 15.11 54.73 -0.63
N GLU A 36 15.19 53.40 -0.45
CA GLU A 36 16.46 52.71 -0.16
C GLU A 36 17.12 52.24 -1.46
N PRO A 37 18.41 52.56 -1.71
CA PRO A 37 19.13 52.04 -2.87
C PRO A 37 19.28 50.52 -2.75
N LEU A 38 19.11 49.84 -3.89
CA LEU A 38 19.27 48.38 -4.04
C LEU A 38 18.33 47.55 -3.13
N LEU A 39 17.11 48.04 -2.88
CA LEU A 39 16.12 47.33 -2.05
C LEU A 39 15.79 45.92 -2.58
N GLY A 40 15.63 45.75 -3.90
CA GLY A 40 15.30 44.46 -4.52
C GLY A 40 16.31 43.34 -4.17
N PRO A 41 17.61 43.53 -4.47
CA PRO A 41 18.67 42.60 -4.06
C PRO A 41 18.70 42.33 -2.54
N LYS A 42 18.43 43.35 -1.71
CA LYS A 42 18.37 43.19 -0.25
C LYS A 42 17.20 42.30 0.18
N LEU A 43 16.04 42.42 -0.45
CA LEU A 43 14.88 41.56 -0.18
C LEU A 43 15.14 40.12 -0.62
N LEU A 44 15.77 39.92 -1.78
CA LEU A 44 16.22 38.58 -2.21
C LEU A 44 17.23 37.98 -1.24
N GLY A 45 18.19 38.77 -0.76
CA GLY A 45 19.13 38.34 0.27
C GLY A 45 18.44 37.97 1.58
N CYS A 46 17.43 38.73 2.01
CA CYS A 46 16.64 38.40 3.21
C CYS A 46 15.79 37.13 3.01
N LEU A 47 15.21 36.93 1.83
CA LEU A 47 14.50 35.70 1.48
C LEU A 47 15.43 34.49 1.54
N ALA A 48 16.58 34.58 0.88
CA ALA A 48 17.60 33.52 0.87
C ALA A 48 18.08 33.20 2.29
N LEU A 49 18.31 34.24 3.09
CA LEU A 49 18.71 34.08 4.49
C LEU A 49 17.60 33.43 5.34
N GLY A 50 16.33 33.77 5.10
CA GLY A 50 15.20 33.13 5.77
C GLY A 50 15.02 31.66 5.40
N ALA A 51 15.29 31.30 4.14
CA ALA A 51 15.20 29.93 3.64
C ALA A 51 16.44 29.07 3.97
N PHE A 52 17.52 29.69 4.42
CA PHE A 52 18.76 28.99 4.73
C PHE A 52 18.62 28.14 6.00
N SER A 53 18.99 26.87 5.87
CA SER A 53 19.00 25.90 6.96
C SER A 53 20.27 25.08 6.97
N ILE A 54 20.59 24.53 8.14
CA ILE A 54 21.65 23.53 8.31
C ILE A 54 20.99 22.23 8.72
N ALA A 55 21.38 21.13 8.08
CA ALA A 55 20.91 19.80 8.39
C ALA A 55 21.79 19.16 9.49
N ALA A 56 21.14 18.54 10.47
CA ALA A 56 21.79 17.70 11.47
C ALA A 56 20.93 16.43 11.65
N GLY A 57 21.32 15.36 10.97
CA GLY A 57 20.48 14.17 10.79
C GLY A 57 19.21 14.51 10.00
N ASP A 58 18.06 14.03 10.48
CA ASP A 58 16.75 14.27 9.86
C ASP A 58 16.17 15.66 10.17
N PHE A 59 16.79 16.40 11.10
CA PHE A 59 16.29 17.70 11.51
C PHE A 59 17.01 18.85 10.78
N ARG A 60 16.24 19.82 10.30
CA ARG A 60 16.77 21.03 9.65
C ARG A 60 16.56 22.25 10.55
N PHE A 61 17.66 22.84 11.01
CA PHE A 61 17.61 24.04 11.83
C PHE A 61 17.54 25.29 10.94
N PRO A 62 16.56 26.20 11.14
CA PRO A 62 16.41 27.44 10.38
C PRO A 62 17.42 28.51 10.83
N LEU A 63 18.72 28.18 10.75
CA LEU A 63 19.81 28.98 11.29
C LEU A 63 19.95 30.33 10.58
N GLY A 64 19.58 30.39 9.30
CA GLY A 64 19.58 31.64 8.55
C GLY A 64 18.53 32.63 9.04
N PHE A 65 17.31 32.16 9.37
CA PHE A 65 16.31 33.01 9.99
C PHE A 65 16.73 33.48 11.39
N ALA A 66 17.38 32.61 12.18
CA ALA A 66 17.94 33.00 13.48
C ALA A 66 19.03 34.08 13.33
N ALA A 67 19.94 33.92 12.36
CA ALA A 67 20.95 34.93 12.03
C ALA A 67 20.33 36.24 11.57
N PHE A 68 19.29 36.19 10.71
CA PHE A 68 18.51 37.36 10.33
C PHE A 68 17.92 38.06 11.56
N ALA A 69 17.26 37.30 12.44
CA ALA A 69 16.66 37.84 13.65
C ALA A 69 17.71 38.53 14.53
N LEU A 70 18.87 37.92 14.76
CA LEU A 70 19.95 38.48 15.58
C LEU A 70 20.56 39.76 14.98
N LEU A 71 20.87 39.76 13.68
CA LEU A 71 21.51 40.89 13.00
C LEU A 71 20.55 42.08 12.83
N PHE A 72 19.28 41.81 12.54
CA PHE A 72 18.31 42.85 12.18
C PHE A 72 17.35 43.25 13.32
N PHE A 73 17.39 42.60 14.50
CA PHE A 73 16.57 43.01 15.65
C PHE A 73 16.85 44.45 16.10
N ARG A 74 18.08 44.94 15.88
CA ARG A 74 18.55 46.27 16.32
C ARG A 74 18.42 47.38 15.27
N LEU A 75 18.12 47.04 14.01
CA LEU A 75 18.08 48.00 12.89
C LEU A 75 16.63 48.49 12.66
N LYS A 76 16.33 49.73 13.11
CA LYS A 76 14.98 50.32 13.04
C LYS A 76 14.50 50.67 11.62
N ARG A 77 15.41 50.89 10.66
CA ARG A 77 15.10 51.67 9.46
C ARG A 77 14.16 50.98 8.45
N ILE A 78 14.27 49.68 8.16
CA ILE A 78 13.37 48.98 7.19
C ILE A 78 13.03 47.58 7.70
N ARG A 79 12.55 47.51 8.95
CA ARG A 79 12.33 46.22 9.63
C ARG A 79 11.21 45.40 8.97
N ARG A 80 10.11 46.02 8.53
CA ARG A 80 8.91 45.29 8.07
C ARG A 80 9.09 44.56 6.74
N ALA A 81 9.63 45.21 5.70
CA ALA A 81 9.79 44.59 4.39
C ALA A 81 10.88 43.50 4.40
N LYS A 82 12.01 43.76 5.08
CA LYS A 82 13.10 42.80 5.25
C LYS A 82 12.69 41.60 6.12
N LEU A 83 11.96 41.85 7.21
CA LEU A 83 11.36 40.79 8.03
C LEU A 83 10.32 39.99 7.23
N GLY A 84 9.47 40.66 6.45
CA GLY A 84 8.51 39.99 5.57
C GLY A 84 9.19 39.04 4.58
N ALA A 85 10.29 39.48 3.93
CA ALA A 85 11.08 38.63 3.05
C ALA A 85 11.75 37.46 3.80
N ALA A 86 12.32 37.70 4.97
CA ALA A 86 12.93 36.64 5.78
C ALA A 86 11.90 35.63 6.30
N VAL A 87 10.72 36.08 6.74
CA VAL A 87 9.60 35.22 7.14
C VAL A 87 9.09 34.41 5.96
N LEU A 88 8.97 35.02 4.77
CA LEU A 88 8.61 34.30 3.54
C LEU A 88 9.61 33.19 3.23
N GLY A 89 10.92 33.46 3.37
CA GLY A 89 11.98 32.45 3.24
C GLY A 89 11.83 31.30 4.25
N LEU A 90 11.55 31.63 5.51
CA LEU A 90 11.28 30.63 6.55
C LEU A 90 10.04 29.79 6.21
N CYS A 91 8.96 30.40 5.74
CA CYS A 91 7.75 29.68 5.32
C CYS A 91 8.05 28.68 4.19
N LEU A 92 8.88 29.07 3.20
CA LEU A 92 9.31 28.16 2.14
C LEU A 92 10.12 26.99 2.67
N LEU A 93 11.03 27.23 3.61
CA LEU A 93 11.80 26.17 4.27
C LEU A 93 10.87 25.19 5.00
N MET A 94 9.88 25.69 5.74
CA MET A 94 8.91 24.85 6.46
C MET A 94 8.02 24.06 5.48
N LEU A 95 7.55 24.68 4.40
CA LEU A 95 6.77 24.02 3.36
C LEU A 95 7.56 22.88 2.71
N TYR A 96 8.83 23.11 2.39
CA TYR A 96 9.72 22.09 1.86
C TYR A 96 9.96 20.95 2.85
N GLY A 97 10.10 21.26 4.14
CA GLY A 97 10.27 20.26 5.19
C GLY A 97 9.05 19.35 5.40
N ILE A 98 7.83 19.87 5.24
CA ILE A 98 6.57 19.13 5.46
C ILE A 98 6.12 18.38 4.19
N SER A 99 6.62 18.77 3.01
CA SER A 99 6.25 18.17 1.72
C SER A 99 6.31 16.63 1.68
N PRO A 100 7.39 15.96 2.17
CA PRO A 100 7.44 14.50 2.18
C PRO A 100 6.33 13.86 3.03
N SER A 101 5.98 14.49 4.15
CA SER A 101 4.90 14.00 5.02
C SER A 101 3.52 14.13 4.37
N ILE A 102 3.30 15.21 3.61
CA ILE A 102 2.05 15.39 2.84
C ILE A 102 1.98 14.34 1.74
N GLU A 103 3.08 14.13 1.03
CA GLU A 103 3.16 13.14 -0.04
C GLU A 103 2.90 11.73 0.50
N ASN A 104 3.54 11.34 1.60
CA ASN A 104 3.32 10.04 2.23
C ASN A 104 1.85 9.88 2.65
N ARG A 105 1.25 10.87 3.32
CA ARG A 105 -0.17 10.81 3.69
C ARG A 105 -1.11 10.71 2.50
N LEU A 106 -0.81 11.40 1.41
CA LEU A 106 -1.63 11.33 0.19
C LEU A 106 -1.44 9.98 -0.51
N PHE A 107 -0.22 9.45 -0.51
CA PHE A 107 0.10 8.15 -1.06
C PHE A 107 -0.58 7.03 -0.28
N GLU A 108 -0.46 7.03 1.04
CA GLU A 108 -0.99 6.02 1.97
C GLU A 108 -2.51 6.12 2.18
N ARG A 109 -3.17 7.10 1.56
CA ARG A 109 -4.62 7.26 1.65
C ARG A 109 -5.33 6.04 1.11
N ASP A 110 -6.17 5.45 1.97
CA ASP A 110 -7.04 4.34 1.64
C ASP A 110 -7.97 4.68 0.47
N ARG A 111 -8.23 3.69 -0.38
CA ARG A 111 -9.27 3.78 -1.42
C ARG A 111 -10.14 2.55 -1.37
N SER A 112 -11.43 2.77 -1.54
CA SER A 112 -12.41 1.70 -1.67
C SER A 112 -12.60 1.27 -3.11
N ILE A 113 -12.87 -0.01 -3.30
CA ILE A 113 -13.30 -0.61 -4.56
C ILE A 113 -14.63 -1.30 -4.29
N ALA A 114 -15.69 -0.89 -4.99
CA ALA A 114 -17.00 -1.51 -4.85
C ALA A 114 -16.96 -2.97 -5.34
N MET A 115 -17.58 -3.89 -4.61
CA MET A 115 -17.67 -5.28 -5.03
C MET A 115 -18.91 -5.52 -5.90
N THR A 116 -18.74 -6.26 -7.00
CA THR A 116 -19.86 -6.58 -7.90
C THR A 116 -20.78 -7.67 -7.33
N ASP A 117 -20.22 -8.73 -6.74
CA ASP A 117 -20.99 -9.79 -6.06
C ASP A 117 -20.15 -10.37 -4.91
N THR A 118 -20.79 -10.61 -3.77
CA THR A 118 -20.16 -11.13 -2.54
C THR A 118 -20.62 -12.56 -2.22
N ARG A 119 -21.34 -13.22 -3.12
CA ARG A 119 -21.85 -14.58 -2.90
C ARG A 119 -20.86 -15.65 -3.31
N MET A 120 -20.88 -16.76 -2.57
CA MET A 120 -20.11 -17.96 -2.86
C MET A 120 -20.43 -18.49 -4.27
N GLY A 121 -19.38 -18.79 -5.04
CA GLY A 121 -19.48 -19.28 -6.43
C GLY A 121 -19.86 -18.22 -7.46
N ARG A 122 -20.10 -16.97 -7.07
CA ARG A 122 -20.31 -15.83 -7.98
C ARG A 122 -19.22 -14.77 -7.86
N PHE A 123 -18.65 -14.62 -6.66
CA PHE A 123 -17.49 -13.79 -6.48
C PHE A 123 -16.32 -14.33 -7.31
N ASP A 124 -15.88 -13.50 -8.26
CA ASP A 124 -14.74 -13.75 -9.13
C ASP A 124 -13.54 -12.93 -8.65
N PHE A 125 -12.60 -13.62 -7.99
CA PHE A 125 -11.41 -12.98 -7.46
C PHE A 125 -10.46 -12.50 -8.57
N GLU A 126 -10.48 -13.11 -9.77
CA GLU A 126 -9.68 -12.65 -10.91
C GLU A 126 -10.19 -11.30 -11.43
N SER A 127 -11.50 -11.14 -11.60
CA SER A 127 -12.09 -9.84 -11.93
C SER A 127 -11.79 -8.80 -10.85
N HIS A 128 -11.98 -9.14 -9.57
CA HIS A 128 -11.67 -8.25 -8.44
C HIS A 128 -10.21 -7.80 -8.46
N TRP A 129 -9.28 -8.72 -8.72
CA TRP A 129 -7.87 -8.40 -8.86
C TRP A 129 -7.62 -7.46 -10.06
N GLY A 130 -8.32 -7.67 -11.18
CA GLY A 130 -8.32 -6.75 -12.32
C GLY A 130 -8.67 -5.31 -11.91
N ASP A 131 -9.75 -5.12 -11.15
CA ASP A 131 -10.16 -3.81 -10.66
C ASP A 131 -9.12 -3.18 -9.72
N VAL A 132 -8.53 -3.98 -8.83
CA VAL A 132 -7.43 -3.55 -7.95
C VAL A 132 -6.22 -3.07 -8.76
N THR A 133 -5.79 -3.84 -9.76
CA THR A 133 -4.63 -3.46 -10.60
C THR A 133 -4.89 -2.17 -11.38
N ALA A 134 -6.11 -1.98 -11.90
CA ALA A 134 -6.50 -0.78 -12.61
C ALA A 134 -6.54 0.45 -11.67
N ALA A 135 -7.14 0.31 -10.49
CA ALA A 135 -7.31 1.40 -9.52
C ALA A 135 -5.98 1.90 -8.91
N PHE A 136 -5.01 1.00 -8.75
CA PHE A 136 -3.74 1.28 -8.09
C PHE A 136 -2.54 1.32 -9.03
N ALA A 137 -2.72 1.03 -10.33
CA ALA A 137 -1.66 0.88 -11.31
C ALA A 137 -0.56 -0.08 -10.84
N VAL A 138 -0.97 -1.20 -10.25
CA VAL A 138 -0.08 -2.25 -9.74
C VAL A 138 0.69 -2.85 -10.90
N SER A 139 1.98 -3.12 -10.70
CA SER A 139 2.81 -3.76 -11.72
C SER A 139 2.39 -5.23 -11.95
N GLY A 140 2.78 -5.77 -13.10
CA GLY A 140 2.51 -7.18 -13.43
C GLY A 140 3.28 -8.19 -12.56
N ASP A 141 4.23 -7.75 -11.74
CA ASP A 141 5.07 -8.60 -10.88
C ASP A 141 4.65 -8.56 -9.40
N ALA A 142 3.42 -8.12 -9.10
CA ALA A 142 2.91 -8.15 -7.74
C ALA A 142 2.88 -9.58 -7.18
N ARG A 143 3.31 -9.76 -5.93
CA ARG A 143 3.45 -11.06 -5.26
C ARG A 143 2.54 -11.14 -4.05
N LEU A 144 1.82 -12.26 -3.91
CA LEU A 144 0.95 -12.53 -2.78
C LEU A 144 1.78 -12.79 -1.51
N GLU A 145 1.44 -12.11 -0.42
CA GLU A 145 2.02 -12.39 0.90
C GLU A 145 1.02 -13.15 1.78
N LYS A 146 -0.25 -12.74 1.75
CA LYS A 146 -1.29 -13.37 2.56
C LYS A 146 -2.65 -13.27 1.90
N PHE A 147 -3.43 -14.33 2.00
CA PHE A 147 -4.80 -14.39 1.52
C PHE A 147 -5.68 -15.05 2.57
N GLU A 148 -6.84 -14.46 2.83
CA GLU A 148 -7.90 -15.02 3.64
C GLU A 148 -9.26 -14.66 3.04
N MET A 149 -10.10 -15.67 2.84
CA MET A 149 -11.46 -15.47 2.36
C MET A 149 -12.40 -16.40 3.11
N SER A 150 -13.47 -15.86 3.68
CA SER A 150 -14.38 -16.59 4.56
C SER A 150 -15.85 -16.33 4.23
N TYR A 151 -16.67 -17.38 4.34
CA TYR A 151 -18.09 -17.38 4.04
C TYR A 151 -18.92 -17.97 5.17
N GLU A 152 -20.15 -17.48 5.33
CA GLU A 152 -21.21 -18.15 6.09
C GLU A 152 -21.72 -19.39 5.35
N ALA A 153 -22.42 -20.27 6.08
CA ALA A 153 -23.12 -21.43 5.54
C ALA A 153 -24.06 -21.12 4.36
N ASN A 154 -24.67 -19.92 4.36
CA ASN A 154 -25.57 -19.45 3.29
C ASN A 154 -24.83 -18.93 2.04
N GLY A 155 -23.49 -18.93 2.06
CA GLY A 155 -22.64 -18.43 0.98
C GLY A 155 -22.42 -16.91 0.98
N LYS A 156 -22.80 -16.18 2.03
CA LYS A 156 -22.47 -14.75 2.19
C LYS A 156 -20.99 -14.60 2.57
N LEU A 157 -20.26 -13.77 1.84
CA LEU A 157 -18.87 -13.41 2.19
C LEU A 157 -18.86 -12.63 3.51
N LEU A 158 -18.04 -13.11 4.44
CA LEU A 158 -17.80 -12.48 5.75
C LEU A 158 -16.51 -11.68 5.77
N THR A 159 -15.48 -12.23 5.13
CA THR A 159 -14.14 -11.66 5.15
C THR A 159 -13.50 -11.92 3.82
N LEU A 160 -12.96 -10.87 3.22
CA LEU A 160 -11.96 -10.96 2.17
C LEU A 160 -10.81 -10.09 2.63
N ALA A 161 -9.64 -10.69 2.79
CA ALA A 161 -8.42 -10.01 3.14
C ALA A 161 -7.28 -10.55 2.28
N HIS A 162 -6.54 -9.66 1.63
CA HIS A 162 -5.33 -10.06 0.94
C HIS A 162 -4.26 -8.98 1.02
N GLU A 163 -3.02 -9.44 1.07
CA GLU A 163 -1.83 -8.63 1.26
C GLU A 163 -0.84 -8.99 0.15
N TRP A 164 -0.25 -7.99 -0.48
CA TRP A 164 0.68 -8.19 -1.58
C TRP A 164 1.79 -7.14 -1.61
N LEU A 165 2.86 -7.49 -2.29
CA LEU A 165 4.01 -6.63 -2.52
C LEU A 165 4.13 -6.32 -4.00
N ASP A 166 4.44 -5.08 -4.30
CA ASP A 166 4.82 -4.64 -5.64
C ASP A 166 6.22 -4.03 -5.61
N ARG A 167 7.07 -4.39 -6.58
CA ARG A 167 8.45 -3.91 -6.63
C ARG A 167 8.49 -2.54 -7.30
N ARG A 168 9.17 -1.58 -6.67
CA ARG A 168 9.35 -0.26 -7.27
C ARG A 168 10.53 -0.25 -8.27
N PRO A 169 10.43 0.49 -9.39
CA PRO A 169 11.53 0.59 -10.36
C PRO A 169 12.84 1.13 -9.75
N GLU A 170 12.70 2.05 -8.80
CA GLU A 170 13.79 2.72 -8.05
C GLU A 170 14.35 1.88 -6.88
N GLY A 171 13.82 0.68 -6.66
CA GLY A 171 14.18 -0.19 -5.54
C GLY A 171 13.21 -0.11 -4.35
N GLY A 172 13.25 -1.13 -3.51
CA GLY A 172 12.27 -1.32 -2.43
C GLY A 172 10.91 -1.80 -2.93
N PHE A 173 9.90 -1.72 -2.06
CA PHE A 173 8.59 -2.30 -2.31
C PHE A 173 7.46 -1.36 -1.91
N VAL A 174 6.28 -1.57 -2.47
CA VAL A 174 5.02 -1.06 -1.94
C VAL A 174 4.25 -2.25 -1.38
N TYR A 175 3.92 -2.18 -0.11
CA TYR A 175 3.06 -3.14 0.55
C TYR A 175 1.62 -2.68 0.46
N TYR A 176 0.75 -3.60 0.09
CA TYR A 176 -0.67 -3.36 -0.03
C TYR A 176 -1.44 -4.33 0.86
N ARG A 177 -2.57 -3.83 1.35
CA ARG A 177 -3.51 -4.62 2.14
C ARG A 177 -4.91 -4.22 1.75
N ALA A 178 -5.66 -5.18 1.24
CA ALA A 178 -7.06 -5.09 0.93
C ALA A 178 -7.87 -5.80 2.01
N ARG A 179 -8.95 -5.18 2.48
CA ARG A 179 -9.93 -5.80 3.39
C ARG A 179 -11.34 -5.43 2.99
N LEU A 180 -12.25 -6.40 3.07
CA LEU A 180 -13.68 -6.18 2.97
C LEU A 180 -14.15 -5.31 4.13
N ASP A 181 -14.86 -4.24 3.78
CA ASP A 181 -15.79 -3.55 4.66
C ASP A 181 -17.18 -4.23 4.51
N PRO A 182 -17.64 -4.97 5.53
CA PRO A 182 -18.89 -5.71 5.45
C PRO A 182 -20.13 -4.80 5.46
N ASP A 183 -20.02 -3.55 5.92
CA ASP A 183 -21.13 -2.62 6.04
C ASP A 183 -21.45 -1.99 4.67
N ASP A 184 -20.41 -1.62 3.92
CA ASP A 184 -20.54 -0.94 2.63
C ASP A 184 -20.39 -1.88 1.42
N ALA A 185 -20.05 -3.16 1.63
CA ALA A 185 -19.74 -4.13 0.58
C ALA A 185 -18.64 -3.64 -0.39
N GLU A 186 -17.66 -2.95 0.18
CA GLU A 186 -16.50 -2.42 -0.53
C GLU A 186 -15.23 -3.09 -0.01
N VAL A 187 -14.19 -3.12 -0.84
CA VAL A 187 -12.84 -3.51 -0.41
C VAL A 187 -12.01 -2.26 -0.22
N VAL A 188 -11.62 -2.00 1.02
CA VAL A 188 -10.73 -0.91 1.39
C VAL A 188 -9.30 -1.38 1.20
N VAL A 189 -8.56 -0.68 0.34
CA VAL A 189 -7.16 -0.96 0.04
C VAL A 189 -6.29 0.15 0.62
N SER A 190 -5.41 -0.26 1.52
CA SER A 190 -4.35 0.55 2.11
C SER A 190 -3.00 0.19 1.48
N ARG A 191 -2.07 1.15 1.43
CA ARG A 191 -0.71 0.90 0.92
C ARG A 191 0.34 1.69 1.68
N SER A 192 1.54 1.13 1.78
CA SER A 192 2.69 1.78 2.41
C SER A 192 3.97 1.47 1.64
N ARG A 193 4.95 2.39 1.71
CA ARG A 193 6.28 2.16 1.13
C ARG A 193 7.13 1.37 2.12
N LEU A 194 7.85 0.38 1.62
CA LEU A 194 8.81 -0.39 2.38
C LEU A 194 10.20 -0.18 1.79
N ASP A 195 11.13 0.17 2.68
CA ASP A 195 12.54 0.29 2.36
C ASP A 195 13.28 -1.01 2.69
N GLY A 196 14.24 -1.37 1.85
CA GLY A 196 15.07 -2.56 2.03
C GLY A 196 14.58 -3.80 1.26
N PRO A 197 15.38 -4.88 1.29
CA PRO A 197 15.08 -6.11 0.57
C PRO A 197 13.98 -6.92 1.27
N TRP A 198 13.10 -7.53 0.48
CA TRP A 198 12.12 -8.49 0.97
C TRP A 198 12.53 -9.91 0.55
N MET A 199 13.10 -10.67 1.50
CA MET A 199 13.76 -11.95 1.20
C MET A 199 12.82 -13.02 0.60
N GLN A 200 11.52 -12.92 0.83
CA GLN A 200 10.53 -13.90 0.39
C GLN A 200 9.88 -13.56 -0.96
N TYR A 201 10.10 -12.34 -1.49
CA TYR A 201 9.38 -11.83 -2.66
C TYR A 201 9.48 -12.78 -3.87
N ASP A 202 10.68 -13.26 -4.18
CA ASP A 202 10.88 -14.13 -5.34
C ASP A 202 10.33 -15.56 -5.13
N ARG A 203 9.99 -15.94 -3.89
CA ARG A 203 9.38 -17.24 -3.52
C ARG A 203 7.86 -17.20 -3.46
N SER A 204 7.29 -16.00 -3.38
CA SER A 204 5.86 -15.75 -3.35
C SER A 204 5.26 -15.88 -4.75
N VAL A 205 4.05 -16.42 -4.82
CA VAL A 205 3.29 -16.59 -6.06
C VAL A 205 2.94 -15.22 -6.65
N PRO A 206 3.05 -15.03 -7.98
CA PRO A 206 2.48 -13.86 -8.63
C PRO A 206 0.98 -13.76 -8.33
N MET A 207 0.52 -12.58 -7.92
CA MET A 207 -0.89 -12.37 -7.56
C MET A 207 -1.81 -12.64 -8.76
N SER A 208 -1.38 -12.31 -9.98
CA SER A 208 -2.10 -12.66 -11.21
C SER A 208 -2.23 -14.17 -11.42
N ARG A 209 -1.19 -14.95 -11.09
CA ARG A 209 -1.27 -16.42 -11.12
C ARG A 209 -2.22 -16.91 -10.04
N PHE A 210 -2.11 -16.40 -8.82
CA PHE A 210 -2.99 -16.76 -7.71
C PHE A 210 -4.47 -16.49 -8.01
N ALA A 211 -4.78 -15.33 -8.56
CA ALA A 211 -6.16 -14.97 -8.88
C ALA A 211 -6.78 -15.91 -9.92
N ARG A 212 -6.01 -16.21 -10.98
CA ARG A 212 -6.41 -17.19 -11.99
C ARG A 212 -6.54 -18.61 -11.42
N MET A 213 -5.64 -19.03 -10.52
CA MET A 213 -5.75 -20.35 -9.86
C MET A 213 -7.06 -20.49 -9.08
N LEU A 214 -7.48 -19.44 -8.36
CA LEU A 214 -8.77 -19.44 -7.65
C LEU A 214 -9.97 -19.46 -8.61
N HIS A 215 -9.86 -18.78 -9.75
CA HIS A 215 -10.89 -18.78 -10.79
C HIS A 215 -11.04 -20.17 -11.44
N GLU A 216 -9.92 -20.79 -11.86
CA GLU A 216 -9.90 -22.09 -12.55
C GLU A 216 -10.39 -23.25 -11.67
N ALA A 217 -10.11 -23.22 -10.36
CA ALA A 217 -10.39 -24.33 -9.45
C ALA A 217 -11.84 -24.47 -9.01
N ASP A 218 -12.73 -23.53 -9.36
CA ASP A 218 -14.09 -23.42 -8.80
C ASP A 218 -14.06 -23.62 -7.28
N TRP A 219 -13.60 -22.59 -6.56
CA TRP A 219 -13.31 -22.65 -5.13
C TRP A 219 -14.48 -23.13 -4.27
N SER A 220 -15.71 -23.10 -4.78
CA SER A 220 -16.89 -23.69 -4.13
C SER A 220 -16.71 -25.19 -3.80
N ARG A 221 -15.81 -25.86 -4.52
CA ARG A 221 -15.41 -27.27 -4.38
C ARG A 221 -14.26 -27.50 -3.40
N LEU A 222 -13.51 -26.48 -3.01
CA LEU A 222 -12.32 -26.59 -2.14
C LEU A 222 -12.70 -26.80 -0.66
N ARG A 223 -13.65 -27.67 -0.36
CA ARG A 223 -14.19 -27.87 0.99
C ARG A 223 -13.45 -28.98 1.74
N PRO A 224 -13.28 -28.89 3.08
CA PRO A 224 -12.57 -29.91 3.87
C PRO A 224 -13.07 -31.35 3.70
N ALA A 225 -14.37 -31.52 3.44
CA ALA A 225 -15.00 -32.84 3.31
C ALA A 225 -15.30 -33.27 1.87
N GLY A 226 -14.89 -32.50 0.84
CA GLY A 226 -15.21 -32.81 -0.57
C GLY A 226 -16.72 -32.85 -0.90
N GLY A 227 -17.58 -32.38 0.00
CA GLY A 227 -19.05 -32.40 -0.11
C GLY A 227 -19.74 -31.41 0.86
N PRO A 228 -21.09 -31.34 0.87
CA PRO A 228 -21.85 -30.43 1.71
C PRO A 228 -21.88 -30.93 3.17
N ALA A 229 -20.79 -30.72 3.90
CA ALA A 229 -20.79 -30.85 5.36
C ALA A 229 -21.41 -29.58 6.00
N PRO A 230 -22.05 -29.70 7.18
CA PRO A 230 -22.82 -28.62 7.80
C PRO A 230 -21.89 -27.62 8.51
N TYR A 231 -21.01 -26.97 7.76
CA TYR A 231 -20.15 -25.93 8.32
C TYR A 231 -20.95 -24.64 8.51
N TYR A 232 -20.84 -24.04 9.69
CA TYR A 232 -21.38 -22.70 9.94
C TYR A 232 -20.57 -21.64 9.17
N TYR A 233 -19.27 -21.89 9.07
CA TYR A 233 -18.31 -21.02 8.39
C TYR A 233 -17.32 -21.84 7.59
N TYR A 234 -16.90 -21.28 6.47
CA TYR A 234 -15.90 -21.86 5.59
C TYR A 234 -14.85 -20.81 5.25
N SER A 235 -13.57 -21.16 5.30
CA SER A 235 -12.48 -20.22 4.98
C SER A 235 -11.37 -20.85 4.17
N LEU A 236 -10.74 -20.03 3.34
CA LEU A 236 -9.55 -20.33 2.58
C LEU A 236 -8.42 -19.42 3.04
N LYS A 237 -7.23 -19.98 3.28
CA LYS A 237 -6.05 -19.26 3.74
C LYS A 237 -4.82 -19.65 2.94
N ALA A 238 -4.00 -18.68 2.56
CA ALA A 238 -2.74 -18.94 1.86
C ALA A 238 -1.69 -17.88 2.22
N ASP A 239 -0.42 -18.29 2.34
CA ASP A 239 0.71 -17.41 2.67
C ASP A 239 1.62 -17.12 1.45
N GLY A 240 1.10 -17.35 0.24
CA GLY A 240 1.72 -17.02 -1.06
C GLY A 240 3.01 -17.76 -1.42
N SER A 241 3.77 -18.25 -0.45
CA SER A 241 5.05 -18.92 -0.64
C SER A 241 4.90 -20.33 -1.21
N SER A 242 5.80 -20.71 -2.11
CA SER A 242 5.97 -22.12 -2.46
C SER A 242 6.51 -22.91 -1.27
N VAL A 243 5.87 -24.03 -0.94
CA VAL A 243 6.23 -24.89 0.18
C VAL A 243 6.67 -26.27 -0.31
N ASN A 244 7.52 -26.92 0.48
CA ASN A 244 7.80 -28.35 0.36
C ASN A 244 6.90 -29.10 1.35
N TYR A 245 5.73 -29.51 0.89
CA TYR A 245 4.66 -30.04 1.73
C TYR A 245 4.91 -31.52 2.06
N ALA A 246 4.85 -31.87 3.35
CA ALA A 246 5.14 -33.23 3.84
C ALA A 246 4.19 -33.69 4.97
N ILE A 247 3.06 -33.02 5.17
CA ILE A 247 2.11 -33.33 6.24
C ILE A 247 1.31 -34.59 5.85
N LYS A 248 1.42 -35.64 6.68
CA LYS A 248 0.79 -36.94 6.42
C LYS A 248 -0.66 -37.02 6.92
N ASP A 249 -0.93 -36.38 8.05
CA ASP A 249 -2.17 -36.53 8.82
C ASP A 249 -3.30 -35.56 8.37
N ALA A 250 -3.29 -35.16 7.11
CA ALA A 250 -4.29 -34.27 6.52
C ALA A 250 -4.84 -34.82 5.20
N SER A 251 -6.11 -34.54 4.93
CA SER A 251 -6.70 -34.67 3.59
C SER A 251 -6.03 -33.65 2.68
N LYS A 252 -5.45 -34.12 1.58
CA LYS A 252 -4.59 -33.32 0.72
C LYS A 252 -4.84 -33.61 -0.75
N PHE A 253 -4.92 -32.56 -1.54
CA PHE A 253 -5.30 -32.64 -2.95
C PHE A 253 -4.38 -31.78 -3.80
N ALA A 254 -3.94 -32.32 -4.93
CA ALA A 254 -3.37 -31.56 -6.02
C ALA A 254 -4.51 -30.94 -6.84
N VAL A 255 -4.39 -29.66 -7.16
CA VAL A 255 -5.36 -28.91 -7.96
C VAL A 255 -4.75 -28.63 -9.33
N SER A 256 -5.45 -29.04 -10.39
CA SER A 256 -5.05 -28.78 -11.77
C SER A 256 -6.27 -28.40 -12.60
N GLY A 257 -6.46 -27.10 -12.82
CA GLY A 257 -7.70 -26.57 -13.37
C GLY A 257 -8.87 -26.89 -12.44
N ASP A 258 -9.93 -27.47 -12.97
CA ASP A 258 -11.15 -27.86 -12.24
C ASP A 258 -11.06 -29.24 -11.55
N LYS A 259 -9.91 -29.91 -11.66
CA LYS A 259 -9.71 -31.27 -11.15
C LYS A 259 -9.00 -31.28 -9.80
N LEU A 260 -9.57 -32.03 -8.86
CA LEU A 260 -8.99 -32.34 -7.56
C LEU A 260 -8.50 -33.79 -7.55
N GLN A 261 -7.20 -33.98 -7.40
CA GLN A 261 -6.58 -35.29 -7.31
C GLN A 261 -6.05 -35.54 -5.89
N PRO A 262 -6.48 -36.58 -5.18
CA PRO A 262 -5.93 -36.90 -3.86
C PRO A 262 -4.42 -37.16 -3.92
N ILE A 263 -3.68 -36.63 -2.95
CA ILE A 263 -2.25 -36.89 -2.78
C ILE A 263 -2.08 -37.98 -1.70
N ASP A 264 -1.48 -39.10 -2.08
CA ASP A 264 -1.16 -40.15 -1.11
C ASP A 264 0.09 -39.81 -0.28
N ASN A 265 0.17 -40.37 0.93
CA ASN A 265 1.31 -40.21 1.83
C ASN A 265 2.62 -40.73 1.24
N ALA A 266 2.56 -41.73 0.34
CA ALA A 266 3.74 -42.25 -0.33
C ALA A 266 4.33 -41.29 -1.38
N SER A 267 3.53 -40.34 -1.88
CA SER A 267 3.94 -39.36 -2.88
C SER A 267 4.53 -38.07 -2.29
N LEU A 268 4.65 -38.01 -0.95
CA LEU A 268 5.27 -36.90 -0.25
C LEU A 268 6.81 -37.03 -0.22
N PRO A 269 7.56 -35.92 -0.26
CA PRO A 269 7.07 -34.54 -0.23
C PRO A 269 6.69 -34.00 -1.61
N VAL A 270 5.79 -33.01 -1.63
CA VAL A 270 5.31 -32.35 -2.86
C VAL A 270 5.60 -30.86 -2.77
N GLN A 271 6.21 -30.30 -3.81
CA GLN A 271 6.44 -28.86 -3.89
C GLN A 271 5.24 -28.19 -4.58
N GLY A 272 4.79 -27.03 -4.07
CA GLY A 272 3.70 -26.27 -4.69
C GLY A 272 3.27 -25.07 -3.86
N TYR A 273 2.20 -24.40 -4.28
CA TYR A 273 1.55 -23.34 -3.50
C TYR A 273 0.42 -23.94 -2.68
N TRP A 274 0.46 -23.73 -1.37
CA TRP A 274 -0.46 -24.34 -0.43
C TRP A 274 -1.60 -23.38 -0.07
N ILE A 275 -2.83 -23.87 -0.19
CA ILE A 275 -4.04 -23.23 0.32
C ILE A 275 -4.67 -24.17 1.36
N LEU A 276 -4.88 -23.65 2.56
CA LEU A 276 -5.60 -24.32 3.62
C LEU A 276 -7.09 -23.99 3.50
N ALA A 277 -7.93 -25.00 3.42
CA ALA A 277 -9.37 -24.85 3.57
C ALA A 277 -9.78 -25.30 4.98
N CYS A 278 -10.55 -24.46 5.66
CA CYS A 278 -11.07 -24.71 7.00
C CYS A 278 -12.59 -24.65 7.01
N GLY A 279 -13.21 -25.53 7.79
CA GLY A 279 -14.64 -25.52 8.09
C GLY A 279 -14.86 -25.52 9.59
N ALA A 280 -15.70 -24.61 10.07
CA ALA A 280 -16.13 -24.55 11.46
C ALA A 280 -17.45 -25.33 11.63
N LEU A 281 -17.46 -26.30 12.54
CA LEU A 281 -18.64 -27.07 12.93
C LEU A 281 -19.42 -26.38 14.04
N THR A 282 -18.82 -25.38 14.70
CA THR A 282 -19.47 -24.58 15.74
C THR A 282 -19.69 -23.15 15.28
N ALA A 283 -20.84 -22.58 15.67
CA ALA A 283 -21.12 -21.17 15.47
C ALA A 283 -20.29 -20.35 16.47
N GLN A 284 -19.13 -19.86 16.03
CA GLN A 284 -18.33 -18.86 16.75
C GLN A 284 -18.54 -17.48 16.12
N GLY A 285 -18.28 -16.41 16.87
CA GLY A 285 -18.46 -15.04 16.36
C GLY A 285 -17.62 -14.75 15.09
N PRO A 286 -17.99 -13.74 14.30
CA PRO A 286 -17.40 -13.46 12.99
C PRO A 286 -15.90 -13.12 13.01
N SER A 287 -15.31 -12.88 14.19
CA SER A 287 -13.90 -12.54 14.37
C SER A 287 -12.96 -13.74 14.45
N SER A 288 -13.47 -14.98 14.57
CA SER A 288 -12.64 -16.19 14.54
C SER A 288 -13.40 -17.36 13.92
N VAL A 289 -13.18 -17.60 12.63
CA VAL A 289 -13.64 -18.85 11.98
C VAL A 289 -12.76 -19.99 12.48
N GLY A 290 -13.34 -20.90 13.28
CA GLY A 290 -12.69 -22.13 13.71
C GLY A 290 -12.29 -23.03 12.54
N CYS A 291 -11.33 -23.93 12.77
CA CYS A 291 -10.86 -24.89 11.78
C CYS A 291 -11.03 -26.32 12.32
N ASP A 292 -12.28 -26.69 12.57
CA ASP A 292 -12.65 -28.00 13.15
C ASP A 292 -12.44 -29.14 12.14
N ALA A 293 -12.64 -28.84 10.85
CA ALA A 293 -12.28 -29.68 9.73
C ALA A 293 -11.37 -28.91 8.78
N TRP A 294 -10.36 -29.56 8.22
CA TRP A 294 -9.50 -28.95 7.22
C TRP A 294 -9.14 -29.89 6.07
N ALA A 295 -8.78 -29.28 4.94
CA ALA A 295 -8.10 -29.95 3.84
C ALA A 295 -7.05 -29.03 3.24
N ASP A 296 -5.98 -29.64 2.75
CA ASP A 296 -4.86 -28.95 2.13
C ASP A 296 -4.93 -29.08 0.61
N PHE A 297 -4.83 -27.95 -0.08
CA PHE A 297 -4.84 -27.89 -1.53
C PHE A 297 -3.50 -27.39 -2.03
N LEU A 298 -2.89 -28.12 -2.94
CA LEU A 298 -1.62 -27.77 -3.56
C LEU A 298 -1.84 -27.43 -5.03
N PHE A 299 -1.47 -26.21 -5.38
CA PHE A 299 -1.48 -25.70 -6.74
C PHE A 299 -0.08 -25.71 -7.33
N ASP A 300 0.00 -25.84 -8.66
CA ASP A 300 1.27 -25.93 -9.41
C ASP A 300 2.21 -26.97 -8.80
N SER A 301 1.63 -28.11 -8.41
CA SER A 301 2.33 -29.15 -7.67
C SER A 301 3.34 -29.90 -8.55
N SER A 302 4.54 -30.09 -8.02
CA SER A 302 5.54 -30.99 -8.56
C SER A 302 5.87 -32.08 -7.53
N PHE A 303 5.70 -33.32 -7.95
CA PHE A 303 6.08 -34.48 -7.15
C PHE A 303 7.58 -34.66 -7.29
N GLY A 304 8.30 -34.77 -6.17
CA GLY A 304 9.72 -35.08 -6.22
C GLY A 304 9.92 -36.38 -7.00
N ASN A 305 10.73 -36.35 -8.06
CA ASN A 305 11.22 -37.61 -8.62
C ASN A 305 12.06 -38.28 -7.53
N PRO A 306 11.79 -39.55 -7.17
CA PRO A 306 12.61 -40.30 -6.24
C PRO A 306 14.06 -40.42 -6.72
#